data_AF-A0A1C6IIS1-F1
#
_entry.id   AF-A0A1C6IIS1-F1
#
_cell.length_a   1.000
_cell.length_b   1.000
_cell.length_c   1.000
_cell.angle_alpha   90.00
_cell.angle_beta   90.00
_cell.angle_gamma   90.00
#
_symmetry.space_group_name_H-M   'P 1'
#
loop_
_entity.id
_entity.type
_entity.pdbx_description
1 polymer ?
#
loop_
_entity_poly.entity_id
_entity_poly.type
_entity_poly.pdbx_seq_one_letter_code
_entity_poly.pdbx_strand_id
1 'polypeptide(L)'
;MSKTLYFEGAGWSGADSSKATIGNCRIRTAFHLDPEKKHPRCSCGEPHDGAAAVYLEIICGTIGKENRKLGLEPTYYGWIDYLHYVTDDDRNDDCNRHILPFERRARIDYTLESILKFVNDLGASFDAVAVCPDFGGYRVFRDGYSPKGTERLNYGDEFQCDPDMTARREAVYRHVYELEKAEGSRYPNFSLWVDQDDPGMLHLLRHFSGTFKTAHNTHWTIRTDTGSTVEDWMATATVTPLGRYGC
;
A
#
# COMPACT_ATOMS: atom_id res chain seq x y z
N MET A 1 -9.88 20.51 8.89
CA MET A 1 -9.91 19.04 8.77
C MET A 1 -8.52 18.52 9.09
N SER A 2 -8.40 17.37 9.75
CA SER A 2 -7.09 16.76 10.07
C SER A 2 -6.41 16.30 8.78
N LYS A 3 -5.13 16.62 8.57
CA LYS A 3 -4.34 16.18 7.41
C LYS A 3 -3.61 14.87 7.75
N THR A 4 -4.14 13.75 7.28
CA THR A 4 -3.54 12.42 7.50
C THR A 4 -2.80 11.96 6.25
N LEU A 5 -1.55 11.51 6.41
CA LEU A 5 -0.81 10.82 5.35
C LEU A 5 -1.09 9.31 5.42
N TYR A 6 -1.61 8.74 4.35
CA TYR A 6 -1.84 7.30 4.25
C TYR A 6 -0.66 6.57 3.63
N PHE A 7 -0.39 5.36 4.12
CA PHE A 7 0.60 4.42 3.61
C PHE A 7 -0.08 3.18 3.05
N GLU A 8 0.43 2.67 1.94
CA GLU A 8 0.10 1.33 1.45
C GLU A 8 0.84 0.30 2.30
N GLY A 9 0.12 -0.72 2.78
CA GLY A 9 0.72 -1.91 3.38
C GLY A 9 1.27 -2.85 2.30
N ALA A 10 2.58 -2.84 2.06
CA ALA A 10 3.22 -3.63 1.01
C ALA A 10 3.90 -4.92 1.51
N GLY A 11 3.85 -5.20 2.82
CA GLY A 11 4.36 -6.42 3.43
C GLY A 11 3.25 -7.37 3.87
N TRP A 12 3.63 -8.48 4.51
CA TRP A 12 2.68 -9.48 4.99
C TRP A 12 2.07 -9.07 6.33
N SER A 13 0.80 -8.68 6.35
CA SER A 13 0.04 -8.29 7.55
C SER A 13 -0.03 -9.41 8.61
N GLY A 14 0.10 -10.68 8.19
CA GLY A 14 0.12 -11.85 9.09
C GLY A 14 1.43 -12.08 9.85
N ALA A 15 2.51 -11.37 9.50
CA ALA A 15 3.81 -11.52 10.15
C ALA A 15 3.79 -11.07 11.62
N ASP A 16 4.63 -11.69 12.46
CA ASP A 16 4.71 -11.36 13.89
C ASP A 16 5.03 -9.88 14.14
N SER A 17 5.91 -9.28 13.33
CA SER A 17 6.23 -7.86 13.41
C SER A 17 5.04 -6.98 13.02
N SER A 18 4.30 -7.34 11.97
CA SER A 18 3.09 -6.62 11.54
C SER A 18 2.05 -6.58 12.66
N LYS A 19 1.80 -7.72 13.32
CA LYS A 19 0.86 -7.85 14.44
C LYS A 19 1.29 -7.09 15.69
N ALA A 20 2.61 -7.01 15.94
CA ALA A 20 3.17 -6.35 17.11
C ALA A 20 3.35 -4.84 16.95
N THR A 21 3.11 -4.30 15.75
CA THR A 21 3.39 -2.89 15.43
C THR A 21 2.21 -2.23 14.73
N ILE A 22 2.44 -1.58 13.59
CA ILE A 22 1.47 -0.74 12.88
C ILE A 22 0.65 -1.50 11.83
N GLY A 23 0.55 -2.83 11.95
CA GLY A 23 -0.29 -3.67 11.10
C GLY A 23 0.36 -4.16 9.80
N ASN A 24 1.55 -3.66 9.43
CA ASN A 24 2.29 -4.15 8.28
C ASN A 24 3.81 -4.04 8.49
N CYS A 25 4.59 -5.00 7.97
CA CYS A 25 6.05 -5.03 8.11
C CYS A 25 6.80 -4.28 7.00
N ARG A 26 6.09 -3.80 5.98
CA ARG A 26 6.63 -2.94 4.93
C ARG A 26 5.54 -1.97 4.51
N ILE A 27 5.81 -0.68 4.62
CA ILE A 27 4.88 0.37 4.26
C ILE A 27 5.53 1.30 3.25
N ARG A 28 4.73 1.85 2.34
CA ARG A 28 5.21 2.79 1.34
C ARG A 28 4.17 3.84 1.00
N THR A 29 4.63 5.01 0.60
CA THR A 29 3.75 6.11 0.19
C THR A 29 4.52 7.13 -0.65
N ALA A 30 3.78 7.98 -1.36
CA ALA A 30 4.29 9.20 -1.96
C ALA A 30 3.53 10.38 -1.38
N PHE A 31 4.18 11.53 -1.18
CA PHE A 31 3.51 12.71 -0.62
C PHE A 31 4.20 14.02 -0.95
N HIS A 32 3.46 15.13 -0.83
CA HIS A 32 3.97 16.47 -1.06
C HIS A 32 4.61 17.09 0.19
N LEU A 33 5.73 17.78 0.01
CA LEU A 33 6.35 18.63 1.02
C LEU A 33 5.77 20.05 0.97
N ASP A 34 5.84 20.78 2.10
CA ASP A 34 5.36 22.16 2.15
C ASP A 34 6.37 23.09 1.45
N PRO A 35 5.97 23.86 0.42
CA PRO A 35 6.91 24.66 -0.38
C PRO A 35 7.64 25.75 0.42
N GLU A 36 7.04 26.21 1.52
CA GLU A 36 7.61 27.25 2.40
C GLU A 36 8.64 26.70 3.40
N LYS A 37 8.70 25.37 3.57
CA LYS A 37 9.64 24.72 4.50
C LYS A 37 10.95 24.38 3.79
N LYS A 38 12.02 24.36 4.56
CA LYS A 38 13.31 23.89 4.07
C LYS A 38 13.29 22.37 3.87
N HIS A 39 13.53 21.91 2.65
CA HIS A 39 13.65 20.49 2.34
C HIS A 39 15.11 20.01 2.40
N PRO A 40 15.36 18.71 2.65
CA PRO A 40 16.72 18.15 2.61
C PRO A 40 17.32 18.20 1.20
N ARG A 41 18.64 18.39 1.09
CA ARG A 41 19.32 18.34 -0.22
C ARG A 41 19.48 16.90 -0.70
N CYS A 42 19.15 16.68 -1.97
CA CYS A 42 19.33 15.44 -2.70
C CYS A 42 20.82 15.20 -3.04
N SER A 43 21.19 13.95 -3.36
CA SER A 43 22.57 13.56 -3.75
C SER A 43 23.08 14.32 -4.99
N CYS A 44 22.17 14.78 -5.86
CA CYS A 44 22.43 15.67 -6.98
C CYS A 44 23.03 17.04 -6.61
N GLY A 45 22.84 17.52 -5.38
CA GLY A 45 23.32 18.83 -4.92
C GLY A 45 22.52 20.03 -5.45
N GLU A 46 21.49 19.81 -6.27
CA GLU A 46 20.64 20.85 -6.84
C GLU A 46 19.51 21.26 -5.86
N PRO A 47 19.11 22.54 -5.82
CA PRO A 47 17.90 22.96 -5.13
C PRO A 47 16.67 22.37 -5.83
N HIS A 48 15.71 21.87 -5.06
CA HIS A 48 14.40 21.42 -5.54
C HIS A 48 13.33 22.43 -5.13
N ASP A 49 13.57 23.71 -5.44
CA ASP A 49 12.69 24.81 -5.04
C ASP A 49 11.41 24.80 -5.90
N GLY A 50 10.31 24.31 -5.33
CA GLY A 50 9.04 24.05 -6.02
C GLY A 50 8.31 22.91 -5.30
N ALA A 51 7.04 22.64 -5.62
CA ALA A 51 6.32 21.53 -5.01
C ALA A 51 7.07 20.20 -5.24
N ALA A 52 7.82 19.76 -4.22
CA ALA A 52 8.62 18.56 -4.27
C ALA A 52 7.83 17.44 -3.58
N ALA A 53 7.46 16.42 -4.35
CA ALA A 53 6.93 15.21 -3.78
C ALA A 53 8.07 14.23 -3.50
N VAL A 54 7.88 13.35 -2.51
CA VAL A 54 8.84 12.32 -2.13
C VAL A 54 8.17 10.95 -2.18
N TYR A 55 8.91 9.94 -2.62
CA TYR A 55 8.57 8.54 -2.37
C TYR A 55 9.28 8.07 -1.10
N LEU A 56 8.58 7.32 -0.26
CA LEU A 56 9.10 6.77 0.99
C LEU A 56 8.68 5.31 1.13
N GLU A 57 9.65 4.42 1.38
CA GLU A 57 9.42 3.03 1.77
C GLU A 57 10.15 2.73 3.08
N ILE A 58 9.43 2.12 4.04
CA ILE A 58 9.96 1.75 5.35
C ILE A 58 9.74 0.26 5.58
N ILE A 59 10.84 -0.45 5.87
CA ILE A 59 10.83 -1.88 6.20
C ILE A 59 11.00 -2.05 7.71
N CYS A 60 10.15 -2.86 8.33
CA CYS A 60 10.28 -3.22 9.73
C CYS A 60 11.42 -4.23 9.92
N GLY A 61 12.40 -3.85 10.72
CA GLY A 61 13.42 -4.73 11.27
C GLY A 61 13.14 -5.08 12.74
N THR A 62 13.75 -6.16 13.20
CA THR A 62 13.63 -6.63 14.59
C THR A 62 15.02 -6.85 15.19
N ILE A 63 15.27 -6.27 16.36
CA ILE A 63 16.46 -6.54 17.17
C ILE A 63 16.08 -7.51 18.28
N GLY A 64 16.98 -8.47 18.56
CA GLY A 64 16.76 -9.41 19.65
C GLY A 64 15.73 -10.51 19.32
N LYS A 65 15.69 -11.02 18.08
CA LYS A 65 14.81 -12.17 17.75
C LYS A 65 15.03 -13.37 18.67
N GLU A 66 16.27 -13.58 19.11
CA GLU A 66 16.64 -14.61 20.10
C GLU A 66 16.16 -14.28 21.52
N ASN A 67 15.94 -13.00 21.84
CA ASN A 67 15.45 -12.55 23.16
C ASN A 67 14.03 -13.08 23.45
N ARG A 68 13.26 -13.40 22.41
CA ARG A 68 11.95 -14.05 22.55
C ARG A 68 12.04 -15.41 23.23
N LYS A 69 13.16 -16.14 23.04
CA LYS A 69 13.44 -17.40 23.73
C LYS A 69 13.75 -17.19 25.22
N LEU A 70 14.04 -15.96 25.63
CA LEU A 70 14.36 -15.54 26.99
C LEU A 70 13.20 -14.79 27.66
N GLY A 71 12.02 -14.70 27.03
CA GLY A 71 10.85 -13.99 27.56
C GLY A 71 10.95 -12.48 27.55
N LEU A 72 11.88 -11.92 26.76
CA LEU A 72 12.06 -10.47 26.61
C LEU A 72 11.40 -10.00 25.31
N GLU A 73 10.74 -8.84 25.38
CA GLU A 73 10.08 -8.24 24.23
C GLU A 73 11.10 -7.75 23.18
N PRO A 74 10.90 -8.08 21.89
CA PRO A 74 11.77 -7.60 20.83
C PRO A 74 11.55 -6.10 20.59
N THR A 75 12.60 -5.42 20.12
CA THR A 75 12.51 -4.02 19.67
C THR A 75 12.32 -3.99 18.16
N TYR A 76 11.35 -3.20 17.70
CA TYR A 76 11.04 -3.01 16.27
C TYR A 76 11.52 -1.64 15.80
N TYR A 77 12.19 -1.61 14.65
CA TYR A 77 12.64 -0.37 14.03
C TYR A 77 12.21 -0.30 12.56
N GLY A 78 11.97 0.91 12.06
CA GLY A 78 11.77 1.21 10.66
C GLY A 78 13.11 1.52 9.99
N TRP A 79 13.50 0.71 9.02
CA TRP A 79 14.60 1.01 8.10
C TRP A 79 14.05 1.81 6.91
N ILE A 80 14.60 3.00 6.67
CA ILE A 80 14.24 3.81 5.50
C ILE A 80 14.91 3.19 4.27
N ASP A 81 14.17 2.36 3.53
CA ASP A 81 14.73 1.54 2.44
C ASP A 81 14.82 2.31 1.12
N TYR A 82 13.80 3.12 0.83
CA TYR A 82 13.76 4.07 -0.27
C TYR A 82 13.27 5.42 0.24
N LEU A 83 13.96 6.48 -0.16
CA LEU A 83 13.59 7.86 0.07
C LEU A 83 14.25 8.76 -0.98
N HIS A 84 13.45 9.24 -1.93
CA HIS A 84 13.91 10.13 -3.00
C HIS A 84 12.82 11.11 -3.42
N TYR A 85 13.23 12.23 -4.03
CA TYR A 85 12.28 13.11 -4.70
C TYR A 85 11.67 12.42 -5.92
N VAL A 86 10.38 12.66 -6.12
CA VAL A 86 9.65 12.31 -7.33
C VAL A 86 9.89 13.43 -8.34
N THR A 87 10.29 13.07 -9.56
CA THR A 87 10.69 14.03 -10.60
C THR A 87 10.18 13.57 -11.97
N ASP A 88 9.89 14.53 -12.85
CA ASP A 88 9.63 14.30 -14.28
C ASP A 88 10.92 14.38 -15.13
N ASP A 89 12.10 14.44 -14.50
CA ASP A 89 13.39 14.42 -15.21
C ASP A 89 13.67 13.03 -15.80
N ASP A 90 13.14 12.80 -17.01
CA ASP A 90 13.24 11.56 -17.79
C ASP A 90 14.65 10.98 -17.95
N ARG A 91 15.67 11.84 -17.91
CA ARG A 91 17.07 11.42 -18.04
C ARG A 91 17.64 10.85 -16.74
N ASN A 92 17.00 11.13 -15.61
CA ASN A 92 17.48 10.81 -14.27
C ASN A 92 16.42 10.30 -13.29
N ASP A 93 15.25 9.87 -13.75
CA ASP A 93 14.25 9.13 -12.97
C ASP A 93 14.70 7.69 -12.65
N ASP A 94 16.01 7.46 -12.54
CA ASP A 94 16.53 6.31 -11.83
C ASP A 94 16.56 6.70 -10.35
N CYS A 95 16.05 5.84 -9.46
CA CYS A 95 15.91 6.11 -8.03
C CYS A 95 17.22 6.51 -7.30
N ASN A 96 18.33 6.70 -8.02
CA ASN A 96 19.69 6.97 -7.55
C ASN A 96 20.06 8.47 -7.54
N ARG A 97 19.65 9.26 -8.54
CA ARG A 97 20.06 10.68 -8.61
C ARG A 97 19.37 11.55 -7.56
N HIS A 98 18.12 11.22 -7.23
CA HIS A 98 17.28 12.04 -6.35
C HIS A 98 17.17 11.52 -4.92
N ILE A 99 18.09 10.64 -4.51
CA ILE A 99 18.17 10.06 -3.16
C ILE A 99 18.34 11.15 -2.10
N LEU A 100 17.55 11.05 -1.04
CA LEU A 100 17.71 11.84 0.18
C LEU A 100 18.68 11.19 1.16
N PRO A 101 19.37 11.97 2.01
CA PRO A 101 20.49 11.50 2.82
C PRO A 101 20.14 10.43 3.87
N PHE A 102 18.85 10.17 4.11
CA PHE A 102 18.37 9.19 5.08
C PHE A 102 18.16 7.79 4.46
N GLU A 103 18.02 7.70 3.14
CA GLU A 103 17.82 6.43 2.45
C GLU A 103 18.95 5.46 2.78
N ARG A 104 18.59 4.25 3.20
CA ARG A 104 19.49 3.16 3.56
C ARG A 104 20.54 3.54 4.61
N ARG A 105 20.26 4.55 5.43
CA ARG A 105 21.15 5.07 6.48
C ARG A 105 20.43 5.33 7.79
N ALA A 106 19.16 5.72 7.74
CA ALA A 106 18.37 6.04 8.94
C ALA A 106 17.57 4.84 9.46
N ARG A 107 17.44 4.81 10.79
CA ARG A 107 16.51 3.94 11.52
C ARG A 107 15.67 4.81 12.45
N ILE A 108 14.38 4.53 12.51
CA ILE A 108 13.44 5.15 13.44
C ILE A 108 12.72 4.06 14.24
N ASP A 109 12.10 4.41 15.36
CA ASP A 109 11.19 3.47 16.02
C ASP A 109 10.01 3.18 15.08
N TYR A 110 9.56 1.93 15.03
CA TYR A 110 8.50 1.54 14.09
C TYR A 110 7.09 1.78 14.67
N THR A 111 6.80 3.06 14.94
CA THR A 111 5.52 3.53 15.46
C THR A 111 4.96 4.65 14.59
N LEU A 112 3.64 4.88 14.65
CA LEU A 112 3.00 5.94 13.87
C LEU A 112 3.53 7.33 14.27
N GLU A 113 3.82 7.55 15.55
CA GLU A 113 4.35 8.83 16.05
C GLU A 113 5.76 9.11 15.51
N SER A 114 6.62 8.09 15.46
CA SER A 114 7.99 8.23 14.96
C SER A 114 8.02 8.44 13.45
N ILE A 115 7.14 7.75 12.71
CA ILE A 115 6.95 7.95 11.27
C ILE A 115 6.39 9.35 11.00
N LEU A 116 5.37 9.80 11.74
CA LEU A 116 4.81 11.15 11.64
C LEU A 116 5.88 12.22 11.85
N LYS A 117 6.69 12.05 12.91
CA LYS A 117 7.80 12.96 13.19
C LYS A 117 8.78 12.97 12.01
N PHE A 118 9.15 11.80 11.50
CA PHE A 118 10.10 11.69 10.39
C PHE A 118 9.60 12.40 9.13
N VAL A 119 8.35 12.18 8.71
CA VAL A 119 7.80 12.84 7.51
C VAL A 119 7.69 14.35 7.68
N ASN A 120 7.36 14.83 8.88
CA ASN A 120 7.30 16.26 9.16
C ASN A 120 8.71 16.89 9.23
N ASP A 121 9.71 16.17 9.73
CA ASP A 121 11.12 16.60 9.72
C ASP A 121 11.68 16.72 8.28
N LEU A 122 11.11 16.01 7.30
CA LEU A 122 11.46 16.16 5.87
C LEU A 122 10.91 17.47 5.26
N GLY A 123 10.02 18.18 5.95
CA GLY A 123 9.42 19.42 5.48
C GLY A 123 7.94 19.31 5.12
N ALA A 124 7.23 18.28 5.59
CA ALA A 124 5.76 18.20 5.47
C ALA A 124 5.04 18.77 6.73
N SER A 125 3.71 18.88 6.65
CA SER A 125 2.84 19.23 7.78
C SER A 125 1.63 18.30 7.85
N PHE A 126 1.82 17.11 8.40
CA PHE A 126 0.73 16.18 8.71
C PHE A 126 0.36 16.22 10.19
N ASP A 127 -0.92 16.01 10.48
CA ASP A 127 -1.45 15.86 11.84
C ASP A 127 -1.37 14.40 12.30
N ALA A 128 -1.41 13.45 11.35
CA ALA A 128 -1.37 12.02 11.61
C ALA A 128 -0.79 11.25 10.42
N VAL A 129 -0.37 10.01 10.68
CA VAL A 129 -0.08 9.01 9.64
C VAL A 129 -0.92 7.76 9.92
N ALA A 130 -1.29 7.04 8.85
CA ALA A 130 -2.05 5.80 8.97
C ALA A 130 -1.60 4.78 7.92
N VAL A 131 -1.65 3.50 8.24
CA VAL A 131 -1.53 2.42 7.25
C VAL A 131 -2.94 2.12 6.73
N CYS A 132 -3.12 2.24 5.43
CA CYS A 132 -4.39 1.93 4.77
C CYS A 132 -4.70 0.43 4.94
N PRO A 133 -5.94 0.07 5.32
CA PRO A 133 -6.38 -1.33 5.30
C PRO A 133 -6.25 -1.93 3.90
N ASP A 134 -6.09 -3.26 3.80
CA ASP A 134 -5.88 -3.98 2.53
C ASP A 134 -6.95 -3.64 1.47
N PHE A 135 -8.20 -3.40 1.89
CA PHE A 135 -9.32 -3.02 1.01
C PHE A 135 -9.71 -1.54 1.06
N GLY A 136 -8.86 -0.68 1.63
CA GLY A 136 -9.08 0.76 1.62
C GLY A 136 -8.91 1.38 0.23
N GLY A 137 -8.08 0.76 -0.62
CA GLY A 137 -7.92 1.14 -2.03
C GLY A 137 -6.71 2.03 -2.32
N TYR A 138 -5.94 2.44 -1.31
CA TYR A 138 -4.70 3.17 -1.56
C TYR A 138 -3.58 2.24 -2.04
N ARG A 139 -3.04 2.52 -3.23
CA ARG A 139 -1.86 1.88 -3.81
C ARG A 139 -0.93 2.95 -4.30
N VAL A 140 0.33 2.94 -3.85
CA VAL A 140 1.27 4.02 -4.18
C VAL A 140 1.63 4.02 -5.67
N PHE A 141 1.68 2.84 -6.29
CA PHE A 141 1.96 2.70 -7.71
C PHE A 141 0.67 2.57 -8.49
N ARG A 142 0.54 3.36 -9.55
CA ARG A 142 -0.60 3.29 -10.45
C ARG A 142 -0.56 2.00 -11.27
N ASP A 143 -1.71 1.37 -11.44
CA ASP A 143 -1.92 0.26 -12.36
C ASP A 143 -1.78 0.76 -13.80
N GLY A 144 -1.11 -0.03 -14.64
CA GLY A 144 -0.75 0.33 -16.02
C GLY A 144 0.72 0.72 -16.17
N TYR A 145 1.20 0.70 -17.43
CA TYR A 145 2.60 1.03 -17.73
C TYR A 145 2.74 2.55 -17.88
N SER A 146 2.93 3.26 -16.77
CA SER A 146 3.63 4.54 -16.79
C SER A 146 5.08 4.30 -16.36
N PRO A 147 6.06 4.36 -17.29
CA PRO A 147 7.42 3.94 -16.96
C PRO A 147 8.14 4.93 -16.04
N LYS A 148 7.65 6.17 -15.90
CA LYS A 148 8.41 7.29 -15.33
C LYS A 148 7.53 8.42 -14.78
N GLY A 149 8.14 9.28 -13.99
CA GLY A 149 7.60 10.60 -13.65
C GLY A 149 6.60 10.59 -12.49
N THR A 150 6.02 11.76 -12.24
CA THR A 150 4.99 12.01 -11.23
C THR A 150 3.71 11.22 -11.48
N GLU A 151 3.40 10.90 -12.74
CA GLU A 151 2.19 10.18 -13.15
C GLU A 151 2.17 8.69 -12.80
N ARG A 152 3.31 8.11 -12.35
CA ARG A 152 3.38 6.69 -11.94
C ARG A 152 2.90 6.45 -10.51
N LEU A 153 2.73 7.51 -9.72
CA LEU A 153 2.43 7.43 -8.30
C LEU A 153 1.02 7.97 -8.01
N ASN A 154 0.36 7.35 -7.04
CA ASN A 154 -0.71 8.00 -6.28
C ASN A 154 -0.13 8.55 -4.98
N TYR A 155 -0.64 9.69 -4.54
CA TYR A 155 -0.14 10.39 -3.36
C TYR A 155 -1.02 10.12 -2.14
N GLY A 156 -0.39 9.71 -1.04
CA GLY A 156 -1.07 9.30 0.18
C GLY A 156 -1.62 10.46 1.00
N ASP A 157 -1.17 11.69 0.73
CA ASP A 157 -1.73 12.92 1.27
C ASP A 157 -2.96 13.43 0.51
N GLU A 158 -3.20 12.91 -0.69
CA GLU A 158 -4.41 13.17 -1.48
C GLU A 158 -5.48 12.11 -1.24
N PHE A 159 -5.07 10.89 -0.88
CA PHE A 159 -5.97 9.77 -0.64
C PHE A 159 -6.97 10.05 0.49
N GLN A 160 -8.24 9.76 0.22
CA GLN A 160 -9.33 9.84 1.18
C GLN A 160 -9.80 8.43 1.53
N CYS A 161 -9.57 8.03 2.78
CA CYS A 161 -10.06 6.74 3.26
C CYS A 161 -11.58 6.79 3.47
N ASP A 162 -12.29 5.81 2.93
CA ASP A 162 -13.71 5.56 3.17
C ASP A 162 -13.86 4.27 4.02
N PRO A 163 -14.03 4.39 5.35
CA PRO A 163 -14.15 3.23 6.23
C PRO A 163 -15.37 2.37 5.93
N ASP A 164 -16.49 2.99 5.50
CA ASP A 164 -17.71 2.26 5.20
C ASP A 164 -17.50 1.42 3.94
N MET A 165 -16.96 2.01 2.88
CA MET A 165 -16.64 1.27 1.65
C MET A 165 -15.60 0.18 1.90
N THR A 166 -14.60 0.44 2.74
CA THR A 166 -13.60 -0.55 3.17
C THR A 166 -14.28 -1.76 3.83
N ALA A 167 -15.22 -1.52 4.75
CA ALA A 167 -15.95 -2.59 5.43
C ALA A 167 -16.80 -3.45 4.47
N ARG A 168 -17.42 -2.82 3.45
CA ARG A 168 -18.17 -3.55 2.41
C ARG A 168 -17.26 -4.50 1.62
N ARG A 169 -16.09 -4.00 1.22
CA ARG A 169 -15.11 -4.79 0.45
C ARG A 169 -14.53 -5.92 1.28
N GLU A 170 -14.26 -5.69 2.57
CA GLU A 170 -13.87 -6.76 3.50
C GLU A 170 -14.94 -7.84 3.65
N ALA A 171 -16.22 -7.47 3.68
CA ALA A 171 -17.32 -8.44 3.74
C ALA A 171 -17.38 -9.30 2.46
N VAL A 172 -17.15 -8.71 1.27
CA VAL A 172 -17.01 -9.47 0.01
C VAL A 172 -15.83 -10.44 0.10
N TYR A 173 -14.65 -9.98 0.58
CA TYR A 173 -13.50 -10.86 0.77
C TYR A 173 -13.82 -12.06 1.66
N ARG A 174 -14.42 -11.83 2.83
CA ARG A 174 -14.81 -12.90 3.77
C ARG A 174 -15.80 -13.86 3.13
N HIS A 175 -16.78 -13.36 2.39
CA HIS A 175 -17.75 -14.20 1.68
C HIS A 175 -17.09 -15.10 0.64
N VAL A 176 -16.22 -14.55 -0.22
CA VAL A 176 -15.49 -15.33 -1.23
C VAL A 176 -14.54 -16.35 -0.57
N TYR A 177 -13.89 -15.97 0.52
CA TYR A 177 -13.04 -16.87 1.28
C TYR A 177 -13.81 -18.10 1.78
N GLU A 178 -14.96 -17.89 2.42
CA GLU A 178 -15.81 -18.97 2.92
C GLU A 178 -16.44 -19.79 1.79
N LEU A 179 -16.77 -19.15 0.66
CA LEU A 179 -17.23 -19.85 -0.55
C LEU A 179 -16.18 -20.85 -1.04
N GLU A 180 -14.92 -20.44 -1.20
CA GLU A 180 -13.88 -21.35 -1.68
C GLU A 180 -13.53 -22.45 -0.66
N LYS A 181 -13.64 -22.16 0.64
CA LYS A 181 -13.56 -23.20 1.68
C LYS A 181 -14.67 -24.23 1.53
N ALA A 182 -15.90 -23.79 1.33
CA ALA A 182 -17.07 -24.67 1.13
C ALA A 182 -16.96 -25.51 -0.15
N GLU A 183 -16.32 -24.98 -1.19
CA GLU A 183 -16.01 -25.71 -2.43
C GLU A 183 -14.84 -26.72 -2.26
N GLY A 184 -14.27 -26.84 -1.06
CA GLY A 184 -13.27 -27.85 -0.71
C GLY A 184 -11.82 -27.35 -0.78
N SER A 185 -11.59 -26.05 -1.01
CA SER A 185 -10.24 -25.50 -0.99
C SER A 185 -9.71 -25.43 0.44
N ARG A 186 -8.60 -26.14 0.73
CA ARG A 186 -7.93 -26.03 2.04
C ARG A 186 -7.39 -24.61 2.24
N TYR A 187 -6.93 -23.97 1.19
CA TYR A 187 -6.43 -22.60 1.19
C TYR A 187 -7.07 -21.87 0.02
N PRO A 188 -8.08 -21.00 0.26
CA PRO A 188 -8.68 -20.19 -0.79
C PRO A 188 -7.61 -19.55 -1.67
N ASN A 189 -7.84 -19.64 -2.97
CA ASN A 189 -6.90 -19.28 -4.02
C ASN A 189 -7.59 -18.29 -4.96
N PHE A 190 -7.71 -17.06 -4.48
CA PHE A 190 -8.25 -15.95 -5.24
C PHE A 190 -7.48 -14.66 -4.94
N SER A 191 -7.51 -13.72 -5.87
CA SER A 191 -7.07 -12.35 -5.68
C SER A 191 -8.29 -11.43 -5.69
N LEU A 192 -8.35 -10.49 -4.76
CA LEU A 192 -9.39 -9.47 -4.70
C LEU A 192 -8.72 -8.11 -4.53
N TRP A 193 -9.05 -7.13 -5.36
CA TRP A 193 -8.49 -5.78 -5.28
C TRP A 193 -9.51 -4.72 -5.70
N VAL A 194 -9.30 -3.50 -5.22
CA VAL A 194 -10.11 -2.33 -5.57
C VAL A 194 -9.64 -1.80 -6.93
N ASP A 195 -10.57 -1.46 -7.81
CA ASP A 195 -10.26 -0.74 -9.03
C ASP A 195 -9.71 0.66 -8.66
N GLN A 196 -8.65 1.08 -9.35
CA GLN A 196 -7.98 2.32 -9.03
C GLN A 196 -8.76 3.56 -9.48
N ASP A 197 -9.43 3.48 -10.62
CA ASP A 197 -10.15 4.60 -11.24
C ASP A 197 -11.63 4.63 -10.80
N ASP A 198 -12.16 3.47 -10.38
CA ASP A 198 -13.52 3.33 -9.84
C ASP A 198 -13.51 2.65 -8.46
N PRO A 199 -13.41 3.42 -7.36
CA PRO A 199 -13.47 2.88 -6.01
C PRO A 199 -14.76 2.08 -5.69
N GLY A 200 -15.84 2.24 -6.47
CA GLY A 200 -17.05 1.43 -6.33
C GLY A 200 -16.90 -0.01 -6.84
N MET A 201 -15.83 -0.31 -7.59
CA MET A 201 -15.59 -1.60 -8.23
C MET A 201 -14.49 -2.41 -7.53
N LEU A 202 -14.78 -3.69 -7.31
CA LEU A 202 -13.81 -4.71 -6.95
C LEU A 202 -13.55 -5.63 -8.13
N HIS A 203 -12.31 -6.02 -8.30
CA HIS A 203 -11.92 -7.13 -9.16
C HIS A 203 -11.73 -8.38 -8.32
N LEU A 204 -12.33 -9.48 -8.75
CA LEU A 204 -12.15 -10.80 -8.19
C LEU A 204 -11.55 -11.72 -9.26
N LEU A 205 -10.41 -12.32 -8.97
CA LEU A 205 -9.79 -13.35 -9.80
C LEU A 205 -9.77 -14.66 -9.01
N ARG A 206 -10.54 -15.66 -9.44
CA ARG A 206 -10.53 -16.98 -8.81
C ARG A 206 -9.69 -17.94 -9.64
N HIS A 207 -8.89 -18.76 -8.96
CA HIS A 207 -7.96 -19.70 -9.57
C HIS A 207 -8.45 -21.14 -9.41
N PHE A 208 -8.87 -21.77 -10.50
CA PHE A 208 -9.34 -23.14 -10.48
C PHE A 208 -8.19 -24.09 -10.79
N SER A 209 -7.67 -24.77 -9.77
CA SER A 209 -6.64 -25.79 -9.93
C SER A 209 -7.22 -27.06 -10.56
N GLY A 210 -6.62 -27.52 -11.65
CA GLY A 210 -7.01 -28.76 -12.31
C GLY A 210 -6.10 -29.92 -11.94
N THR A 211 -6.61 -30.96 -11.28
CA THR A 211 -5.96 -32.29 -11.22
C THR A 211 -6.42 -33.21 -12.36
N PHE A 212 -7.67 -33.03 -12.82
CA PHE A 212 -8.30 -33.82 -13.89
C PHE A 212 -9.09 -32.98 -14.92
N LYS A 213 -9.04 -31.65 -14.82
CA LYS A 213 -9.59 -30.67 -15.78
C LYS A 213 -8.52 -29.63 -16.10
N THR A 214 -8.66 -28.89 -17.20
CA THR A 214 -7.75 -27.78 -17.52
C THR A 214 -7.88 -26.69 -16.45
N ALA A 215 -6.76 -26.36 -15.80
CA ALA A 215 -6.70 -25.22 -14.89
C ALA A 215 -7.07 -23.94 -15.65
N HIS A 216 -7.87 -23.09 -15.04
CA HIS A 216 -8.26 -21.82 -15.62
C HIS A 216 -8.48 -20.78 -14.53
N ASN A 217 -8.27 -19.52 -14.87
CA ASN A 217 -8.67 -18.40 -14.04
C ASN A 217 -9.97 -17.84 -14.61
N THR A 218 -10.81 -17.30 -13.75
CA THR A 218 -11.94 -16.48 -14.17
C THR A 218 -11.88 -15.16 -13.42
N HIS A 219 -12.14 -14.07 -14.13
CA HIS A 219 -12.15 -12.74 -13.58
C HIS A 219 -13.57 -12.20 -13.55
N TRP A 220 -13.90 -11.55 -12.45
CA TRP A 220 -15.17 -10.89 -12.21
C TRP A 220 -14.94 -9.46 -11.77
N THR A 221 -15.89 -8.60 -12.08
CA THR A 221 -16.05 -7.28 -11.47
C THR A 221 -17.29 -7.29 -10.59
N ILE A 222 -17.22 -6.63 -9.43
CA ILE A 222 -18.27 -6.59 -8.40
C ILE A 222 -18.43 -5.12 -7.95
N ARG A 223 -19.67 -4.61 -7.91
CA ARG A 223 -19.99 -3.30 -7.34
C ARG A 223 -20.22 -3.40 -5.83
N THR A 224 -19.51 -2.57 -5.05
CA THR A 224 -19.72 -2.44 -3.60
C THR A 224 -20.41 -1.14 -3.20
N ASP A 225 -20.72 -0.29 -4.18
CA ASP A 225 -21.42 0.97 -4.01
C ASP A 225 -22.93 0.87 -4.27
N THR A 226 -23.41 -0.28 -4.75
CA THR A 226 -24.84 -0.54 -5.02
C THR A 226 -25.40 -1.56 -4.04
N GLY A 227 -26.36 -1.14 -3.20
CA GLY A 227 -26.97 -2.01 -2.19
C GLY A 227 -26.31 -1.91 -0.82
N SER A 228 -26.72 -2.78 0.11
CA SER A 228 -26.39 -2.66 1.54
C SER A 228 -25.87 -3.94 2.19
N THR A 229 -26.04 -5.09 1.55
CA THR A 229 -25.57 -6.39 2.05
C THR A 229 -24.57 -7.04 1.11
N VAL A 230 -23.86 -8.06 1.61
CA VAL A 230 -22.92 -8.82 0.79
C VAL A 230 -23.62 -9.56 -0.35
N GLU A 231 -24.86 -10.00 -0.16
CA GLU A 231 -25.68 -10.60 -1.20
C GLU A 231 -26.00 -9.60 -2.32
N ASP A 232 -26.33 -8.35 -1.96
CA ASP A 232 -26.57 -7.29 -2.95
C ASP A 232 -25.32 -7.05 -3.82
N TRP A 233 -24.16 -6.92 -3.17
CA TRP A 233 -22.90 -6.68 -3.89
C TRP A 233 -22.51 -7.88 -4.75
N MET A 234 -22.58 -9.11 -4.21
CA MET A 234 -22.26 -10.33 -4.96
C MET A 234 -23.23 -10.56 -6.14
N ALA A 235 -24.48 -10.11 -6.05
CA ALA A 235 -25.43 -10.19 -7.16
C ALA A 235 -25.03 -9.32 -8.37
N THR A 236 -24.13 -8.34 -8.18
CA THR A 236 -23.58 -7.53 -9.27
C THR A 236 -22.38 -8.17 -9.97
N ALA A 237 -21.91 -9.33 -9.49
CA ALA A 237 -20.72 -9.98 -10.03
C ALA A 237 -20.89 -10.33 -11.52
N THR A 238 -20.05 -9.77 -12.38
CA THR A 238 -20.07 -10.06 -13.82
C THR A 238 -18.72 -10.58 -14.29
N VAL A 239 -18.73 -11.69 -15.05
CA VAL A 239 -17.51 -12.22 -15.66
C VAL A 239 -16.97 -11.20 -16.65
N THR A 240 -15.75 -10.75 -16.43
CA THR A 240 -15.09 -9.74 -17.24
C THR A 240 -13.82 -10.37 -17.83
N PRO A 241 -13.58 -10.28 -19.15
CA PRO A 241 -12.31 -10.71 -19.71
C PRO A 241 -11.21 -9.79 -19.21
N LEU A 242 -10.18 -10.37 -18.62
CA LEU A 242 -8.91 -9.69 -18.50
C LEU A 242 -8.35 -9.46 -19.91
N GLY A 243 -7.81 -8.27 -20.17
CA GLY A 243 -7.16 -7.98 -21.44
C GLY A 243 -6.03 -8.98 -21.76
N ARG A 244 -5.41 -8.89 -22.94
CA ARG A 244 -4.38 -9.83 -23.43
C ARG A 244 -3.25 -10.15 -22.44
N TYR A 245 -3.01 -9.30 -21.44
CA TYR A 245 -1.99 -9.43 -20.41
C TYR A 245 -2.52 -9.33 -18.97
N GLY A 246 -3.83 -9.33 -18.75
CA GLY A 246 -4.37 -9.33 -17.39
C GLY A 246 -4.27 -10.73 -16.80
N CYS A 247 -3.62 -10.82 -15.64
CA CYS A 247 -3.52 -12.03 -14.82
C CYS A 247 -4.82 -12.28 -14.07
#